data_AF-A0A519KSL2-F1
#
_entry.id   AF-A0A519KSL2-F1
#
_cell.length_a   1.000
_cell.length_b   1.000
_cell.length_c   1.000
_cell.angle_alpha   90.00
_cell.angle_beta   90.00
_cell.angle_gamma   90.00
#
_symmetry.space_group_name_H-M   'P 1'
#
loop_
_entity.id
_entity.type
_entity.pdbx_description
1 polymer ?
#
loop_
_entity_poly.entity_id
_entity_poly.type
_entity_poly.pdbx_seq_one_letter_code
_entity_poly.pdbx_strand_id
1 'polypeptide(L)'
;MMQLPPPPPTVEAAAPERSVGTTGEVRVAAAMTDARVMVDSSFRGASIVLYGAVFNPTDQPADVVVVVRGPDGPVRLVKKTRNTGVWLNSRPVLFEGAPGFYMTASTRPLPDIADFGQLRRLGVGVDHLRIAAPEESRTVTRYGVRDVVVSRLGEDYLDYRRAVIRLREAAALYNSDPKG
;
A
#
# COMPACT_ATOMS: atom_id res chain seq x y z
N MET A 1 57.06 6.55 38.13
CA MET A 1 55.61 6.79 38.08
C MET A 1 55.05 6.13 36.83
N MET A 2 53.86 5.54 36.97
CA MET A 2 53.18 4.54 36.13
C MET A 2 53.43 4.59 34.60
N GLN A 3 53.78 3.42 34.06
CA GLN A 3 53.69 3.11 32.64
C GLN A 3 52.23 3.20 32.20
N LEU A 4 51.93 4.05 31.20
CA LEU A 4 50.59 4.14 30.62
C LEU A 4 50.18 2.74 30.13
N PRO A 5 48.97 2.25 30.45
CA PRO A 5 48.48 1.02 29.86
C PRO A 5 48.48 1.16 28.33
N PRO A 6 48.82 0.08 27.59
CA PRO A 6 48.80 0.11 26.14
C PRO A 6 47.40 0.51 25.66
N PRO A 7 47.29 1.29 24.56
CA PRO A 7 45.99 1.62 23.99
C PRO A 7 45.24 0.30 23.69
N PRO A 8 43.93 0.23 23.97
CA PRO A 8 43.15 -0.95 23.64
C PRO A 8 43.33 -1.27 22.16
N PRO A 9 43.41 -2.56 21.78
CA PRO A 9 43.46 -2.91 20.37
C PRO A 9 42.27 -2.27 19.66
N THR A 10 42.53 -1.56 18.57
CA THR A 10 41.47 -1.15 17.64
C THR A 10 40.79 -2.42 17.19
N VAL A 11 39.65 -2.76 17.79
CA VAL A 11 38.76 -3.79 17.26
C VAL A 11 38.14 -3.17 16.02
N GLU A 12 38.88 -3.27 14.92
CA GLU A 12 38.33 -3.04 13.60
C GLU A 12 37.36 -4.19 13.35
N ALA A 13 36.10 -3.97 13.72
CA ALA A 13 35.05 -4.94 13.43
C ALA A 13 35.06 -5.14 11.91
N ALA A 14 35.46 -6.34 11.48
CA ALA A 14 35.40 -6.71 10.07
C ALA A 14 33.99 -6.38 9.58
N ALA A 15 33.90 -5.53 8.56
CA ALA A 15 32.62 -5.18 7.97
C ALA A 15 31.87 -6.50 7.70
N PRO A 16 30.59 -6.62 8.12
CA PRO A 16 29.87 -7.88 7.98
C PRO A 16 29.99 -8.34 6.54
N GLU A 17 30.46 -9.58 6.34
CA GLU A 17 30.66 -10.14 5.01
C GLU A 17 29.35 -9.99 4.23
N ARG A 18 29.41 -9.27 3.10
CA ARG A 18 28.25 -9.09 2.22
C ARG A 18 27.69 -10.47 1.92
N SER A 19 26.43 -10.71 2.26
CA SER A 19 25.78 -11.99 1.97
C SER A 19 25.89 -12.22 0.46
N VAL A 20 26.35 -13.40 0.03
CA VAL A 20 26.59 -13.77 -1.39
C VAL A 20 25.38 -13.49 -2.30
N GLY A 21 24.17 -13.41 -1.72
CA GLY A 21 22.95 -13.05 -2.43
C GLY A 21 22.78 -11.56 -2.80
N THR A 22 23.57 -10.64 -2.24
CA THR A 22 23.50 -9.19 -2.53
C THR A 22 24.27 -8.79 -3.79
N THR A 23 25.07 -9.69 -4.36
CA THR A 23 25.92 -9.45 -5.54
C THR A 23 25.30 -9.91 -6.85
N GLY A 24 24.20 -10.66 -6.83
CA GLY A 24 23.57 -11.20 -8.04
C GLY A 24 22.17 -10.69 -8.35
N GLU A 25 21.42 -10.24 -7.34
CA GLU A 25 20.04 -9.78 -7.48
C GLU A 25 19.80 -8.50 -6.68
N VAL A 26 18.85 -7.68 -7.13
CA VAL A 26 18.40 -6.51 -6.37
C VAL A 26 17.80 -6.97 -5.05
N ARG A 27 18.34 -6.47 -3.94
CA ARG A 27 17.82 -6.73 -2.60
C ARG A 27 17.54 -5.46 -1.85
N VAL A 28 16.50 -5.50 -1.01
CA VAL A 28 16.15 -4.41 -0.11
C VAL A 28 16.26 -4.91 1.32
N ALA A 29 17.05 -4.20 2.13
CA ALA A 29 17.04 -4.35 3.58
C ALA A 29 16.32 -3.14 4.16
N ALA A 30 15.40 -3.38 5.10
CA ALA A 30 14.67 -2.33 5.78
C ALA A 30 14.56 -2.64 7.27
N ALA A 31 14.61 -1.60 8.09
CA ALA A 31 14.49 -1.65 9.53
C ALA A 31 13.69 -0.43 10.02
N MET A 32 13.13 -0.56 11.22
CA MET A 32 12.19 0.40 11.78
C MET A 32 12.59 0.70 13.22
N THR A 33 12.50 1.96 13.63
CA THR A 33 12.89 2.36 15.00
C THR A 33 12.08 1.65 16.06
N ASP A 34 10.76 1.58 15.90
CA ASP A 34 9.87 0.85 16.78
C ASP A 34 9.01 -0.12 15.98
N ALA A 35 9.27 -1.42 16.13
CA ALA A 35 8.54 -2.46 15.40
C ALA A 35 7.15 -2.76 15.98
N ARG A 36 6.85 -2.26 17.19
CA ARG A 36 5.60 -2.53 17.90
C ARG A 36 5.11 -1.26 18.59
N VAL A 37 3.88 -0.88 18.30
CA VAL A 37 3.19 0.22 18.96
C VAL A 37 2.07 -0.38 19.82
N MET A 38 2.14 -0.17 21.13
CA MET A 38 1.04 -0.54 22.03
C MET A 38 -0.02 0.56 22.01
N VAL A 39 -1.28 0.16 21.86
CA VAL A 39 -2.44 1.06 21.85
C VAL A 39 -3.25 0.79 23.11
N ASP A 40 -3.18 1.70 24.08
CA ASP A 40 -3.97 1.68 25.31
C ASP A 40 -4.85 2.95 25.43
N SER A 41 -5.56 3.11 26.56
CA SER A 41 -6.48 4.23 26.79
C SER A 41 -5.80 5.61 26.84
N SER A 42 -4.47 5.65 26.96
CA SER A 42 -3.66 6.86 26.99
C SER A 42 -2.92 7.14 25.67
N PHE A 43 -3.14 6.31 24.64
CA PHE A 43 -2.49 6.45 23.34
C PHE A 43 -2.82 7.79 22.67
N ARG A 44 -1.78 8.58 22.35
CA ARG A 44 -1.90 9.89 21.68
C ARG A 44 -1.36 9.90 20.24
N GLY A 45 -1.01 8.74 19.70
CA GLY A 45 -0.32 8.60 18.41
C GLY A 45 1.07 8.00 18.55
N ALA A 46 1.62 7.55 17.42
CA ALA A 46 3.00 7.06 17.31
C ALA A 46 3.64 7.60 16.03
N SER A 47 4.92 7.93 16.11
CA SER A 47 5.74 8.29 14.96
C SER A 47 6.74 7.18 14.73
N ILE A 48 6.81 6.69 13.50
CA ILE A 48 7.62 5.54 13.13
C ILE A 48 8.56 5.98 12.03
N VAL A 49 9.84 5.66 12.16
CA VAL A 49 10.86 5.91 11.13
C VAL A 49 11.27 4.58 10.52
N LEU A 50 11.13 4.49 9.18
CA LEU A 50 11.63 3.39 8.37
C LEU A 50 12.92 3.83 7.69
N TYR A 51 13.94 2.98 7.73
CA TYR A 51 15.22 3.19 7.07
C TYR A 51 15.68 1.89 6.44
N GLY A 52 16.56 1.97 5.46
CA GLY A 52 16.98 0.79 4.71
C GLY A 52 18.06 1.08 3.69
N ALA A 53 18.48 0.01 3.03
CA ALA A 53 19.45 0.06 1.95
C ALA A 53 18.98 -0.84 0.81
N VAL A 54 19.23 -0.39 -0.42
CA VAL A 54 19.05 -1.19 -1.62
C VAL A 54 20.41 -1.65 -2.09
N PHE A 55 20.58 -2.96 -2.23
CA PHE A 55 21.75 -3.59 -2.83
C PHE A 55 21.40 -3.87 -4.28
N ASN A 56 21.93 -3.08 -5.19
CA ASN A 56 21.78 -3.31 -6.62
C ASN A 56 23.11 -3.85 -7.20
N PRO A 57 23.11 -5.02 -7.86
CA PRO A 57 24.28 -5.51 -8.58
C PRO A 57 24.61 -4.72 -9.85
N THR A 58 23.70 -3.88 -10.35
CA THR A 58 23.95 -2.99 -11.50
C THR A 58 24.25 -1.55 -11.10
N ASP A 59 24.95 -0.83 -11.98
CA ASP A 59 25.27 0.61 -11.83
C ASP A 59 24.05 1.54 -11.95
N GLN A 60 22.89 1.02 -12.35
CA GLN A 60 21.66 1.81 -12.43
C GLN A 60 21.06 1.98 -11.03
N PRO A 61 20.59 3.18 -10.64
CA PRO A 61 19.85 3.35 -9.39
C PRO A 61 18.59 2.47 -9.39
N ALA A 62 18.33 1.77 -8.28
CA ALA A 62 17.11 1.01 -8.12
C ALA A 62 15.97 1.92 -7.63
N ASP A 63 14.78 1.74 -8.21
CA ASP A 63 13.58 2.41 -7.72
C ASP A 63 13.02 1.73 -6.48
N VAL A 64 12.51 2.53 -5.56
CA VAL A 64 11.96 2.06 -4.29
C VAL A 64 10.54 2.55 -4.15
N VAL A 65 9.65 1.66 -3.72
CA VAL A 65 8.27 2.00 -3.37
C VAL A 65 8.00 1.51 -1.95
N VAL A 66 7.49 2.41 -1.11
CA VAL A 66 7.09 2.14 0.26
C VAL A 66 5.58 2.26 0.35
N VAL A 67 4.92 1.19 0.82
CA VAL A 67 3.48 1.16 1.02
C VAL A 67 3.19 0.92 2.50
N VAL A 68 2.43 1.81 3.11
CA VAL A 68 1.89 1.64 4.46
C VAL A 68 0.41 1.31 4.32
N ARG A 69 0.00 0.12 4.77
CA ARG A 69 -1.41 -0.29 4.73
C ARG A 69 -1.90 -0.76 6.10
N GLY A 70 -3.11 -0.35 6.44
CA GLY A 70 -3.86 -0.93 7.55
C GLY A 70 -4.53 -2.25 7.17
N PRO A 71 -5.15 -2.94 8.13
CA PRO A 71 -5.96 -4.13 7.86
C PRO A 71 -7.10 -3.79 6.89
N ASP A 72 -7.39 -4.73 6.00
CA ASP A 72 -8.51 -4.59 5.08
C ASP A 72 -9.82 -4.80 5.84
N GLY A 73 -10.83 -4.00 5.51
CA GLY A 73 -12.13 -4.04 6.17
C GLY A 73 -13.30 -3.75 5.23
N PRO A 74 -14.53 -4.09 5.66
CA PRO A 74 -15.72 -3.78 4.89
C PRO A 74 -16.02 -2.27 4.91
N VAL A 75 -16.54 -1.76 3.80
CA VAL A 75 -17.00 -0.38 3.65
C VAL A 75 -18.40 -0.40 3.06
N ARG A 76 -19.37 0.14 3.80
CA ARG A 76 -20.76 0.26 3.34
C ARG A 76 -20.99 1.64 2.74
N LEU A 77 -21.47 1.70 1.51
CA LEU A 77 -21.74 2.95 0.79
C LEU A 77 -23.20 3.06 0.38
N VAL A 78 -23.67 4.29 0.31
CA VAL A 78 -25.02 4.65 -0.13
C VAL A 78 -24.90 5.83 -1.09
N LYS A 79 -25.51 5.73 -2.27
CA LYS A 79 -25.58 6.82 -3.25
C LYS A 79 -26.85 7.63 -2.99
N LYS A 80 -26.71 8.95 -2.81
CA LYS A 80 -27.87 9.84 -2.79
C LYS A 80 -28.33 10.08 -4.23
N THR A 81 -29.57 9.75 -4.52
CA THR A 81 -30.21 9.97 -5.82
C THR A 81 -31.33 10.99 -5.67
N ARG A 82 -31.51 11.84 -6.68
CA ARG A 82 -32.60 12.82 -6.67
C ARG A 82 -33.75 12.26 -7.49
N ASN A 83 -34.89 12.04 -6.84
CA ASN A 83 -36.11 11.61 -7.50
C ASN A 83 -37.22 12.62 -7.20
N THR A 84 -37.93 13.09 -8.24
CA THR A 84 -39.06 14.02 -8.12
C THR A 84 -38.79 15.22 -7.18
N GLY A 85 -37.61 15.82 -7.28
CA GLY A 85 -37.21 17.00 -6.49
C GLY A 85 -36.62 16.72 -5.10
N VAL A 86 -36.79 15.51 -4.57
CA VAL A 86 -36.33 15.10 -3.23
C VAL A 86 -35.07 14.22 -3.35
N TRP A 87 -34.20 14.29 -2.34
CA TRP A 87 -33.03 13.41 -2.23
C TRP A 87 -33.39 12.14 -1.46
N LEU A 88 -33.18 10.98 -2.07
CA LEU A 88 -33.37 9.68 -1.47
C LEU A 88 -32.05 8.91 -1.43
N ASN A 89 -31.93 8.03 -0.44
CA ASN A 89 -30.79 7.13 -0.33
C ASN A 89 -31.05 5.88 -1.18
N SER A 90 -30.06 5.46 -1.97
CA SER A 90 -30.10 4.18 -2.67
C SER A 90 -30.01 3.00 -1.70
N ARG A 91 -30.18 1.79 -2.23
CA ARG A 91 -29.78 0.57 -1.51
C ARG A 91 -28.29 0.67 -1.13
N PRO A 92 -27.92 0.24 0.08
CA PRO A 92 -26.52 0.19 0.48
C PRO A 92 -25.77 -0.87 -0.32
N VAL A 93 -24.50 -0.60 -0.60
CA VAL A 93 -23.56 -1.51 -1.27
C VAL A 93 -22.41 -1.78 -0.31
N LEU A 94 -22.09 -3.06 -0.11
CA LEU A 94 -20.95 -3.49 0.68
C LEU A 94 -19.72 -3.70 -0.21
N PHE A 95 -18.66 -2.97 0.08
CA PHE A 95 -17.33 -3.19 -0.48
C PHE A 95 -16.45 -3.89 0.54
N GLU A 96 -15.58 -4.77 0.07
CA GLU A 96 -14.59 -5.51 0.82
C GLU A 96 -13.19 -5.28 0.23
N GLY A 97 -12.15 -5.62 1.01
CA GLY A 97 -10.76 -5.48 0.56
C GLY A 97 -10.24 -4.04 0.54
N ALA A 98 -10.93 -3.09 1.19
CA ALA A 98 -10.46 -1.73 1.34
C ALA A 98 -9.59 -1.61 2.60
N PRO A 99 -8.30 -1.23 2.49
CA PRO A 99 -7.46 -0.96 3.64
C PRO A 99 -8.08 0.12 4.55
N GLY A 100 -7.97 -0.02 5.86
CA GLY A 100 -8.38 1.04 6.80
C GLY A 100 -7.53 2.32 6.68
N PHE A 101 -6.29 2.17 6.22
CA PHE A 101 -5.32 3.23 5.95
C PHE A 101 -4.44 2.82 4.77
N TYR A 102 -4.04 3.76 3.92
CA TYR A 102 -3.18 3.51 2.79
C TYR A 102 -2.32 4.72 2.46
N MET A 103 -1.00 4.57 2.51
CA MET A 103 -0.06 5.58 2.02
C MET A 103 0.97 4.93 1.11
N THR A 104 1.33 5.61 0.04
CA THR A 104 2.41 5.19 -0.87
C THR A 104 3.36 6.33 -1.15
N ALA A 105 4.66 6.05 -1.06
CA ALA A 105 5.75 6.91 -1.47
C ALA A 105 6.73 6.11 -2.33
N SER A 106 7.39 6.78 -3.27
CA SER A 106 8.18 6.18 -4.32
C SER A 106 9.30 7.11 -4.79
N THR A 107 10.32 6.56 -5.46
CA THR A 107 11.43 7.36 -6.01
C THR A 107 11.05 8.12 -7.28
N ARG A 108 10.04 7.65 -8.01
CA ARG A 108 9.50 8.17 -9.28
C ARG A 108 8.01 7.85 -9.37
N PRO A 109 7.25 8.47 -10.29
CA PRO A 109 5.85 8.10 -10.51
C PRO A 109 5.69 6.60 -10.75
N LEU A 110 4.70 5.99 -10.09
CA LEU A 110 4.46 4.54 -10.17
C LEU A 110 4.38 3.96 -11.60
N PRO A 111 3.72 4.63 -12.58
CA PRO A 111 3.68 4.14 -13.96
C PRO A 111 5.04 4.05 -14.64
N ASP A 112 6.04 4.81 -14.15
CA ASP A 112 7.40 4.83 -14.67
C ASP A 112 8.31 3.80 -13.99
N ILE A 113 7.86 3.22 -12.86
CA ILE A 113 8.57 2.18 -12.10
C ILE A 113 8.13 0.79 -12.55
N ALA A 114 6.82 0.55 -12.69
CA ALA A 114 6.29 -0.76 -13.04
C ALA A 114 5.03 -0.67 -13.89
N ASP A 115 4.77 -1.72 -14.68
CA ASP A 115 3.57 -1.78 -15.49
C ASP A 115 2.29 -1.90 -14.64
N PHE A 116 1.15 -1.56 -15.25
CA PHE A 116 -0.16 -1.60 -14.60
C PHE A 116 -0.48 -2.98 -14.00
N GLY A 117 -0.06 -4.06 -14.67
CA GLY A 117 -0.31 -5.44 -14.22
C GLY A 117 0.45 -5.77 -12.94
N GLN A 118 1.72 -5.37 -12.84
CA GLN A 118 2.55 -5.52 -11.66
C GLN A 118 2.04 -4.67 -10.50
N LEU A 119 1.75 -3.39 -10.74
CA LEU A 119 1.18 -2.49 -9.73
C LEU A 119 -0.14 -3.03 -9.18
N ARG A 120 -1.02 -3.54 -10.06
CA ARG A 120 -2.28 -4.19 -9.67
C ARG A 120 -2.09 -5.51 -8.92
N ARG A 121 -1.09 -6.29 -9.31
CA ARG A 121 -0.76 -7.55 -8.63
C ARG A 121 -0.31 -7.28 -7.20
N LEU A 122 0.57 -6.31 -7.02
CA LEU A 122 1.14 -5.91 -5.73
C LEU A 122 0.22 -5.00 -4.89
N GLY A 123 -0.78 -4.38 -5.51
CA GLY A 123 -1.68 -3.43 -4.84
C GLY A 123 -1.00 -2.10 -4.50
N VAL A 124 -0.14 -1.64 -5.40
CA VAL A 124 0.68 -0.42 -5.25
C VAL A 124 0.02 0.73 -6.01
N GLY A 125 -0.31 1.82 -5.32
CA GLY A 125 -1.14 2.91 -5.80
C GLY A 125 -2.63 2.72 -5.48
N VAL A 126 -3.33 3.82 -5.16
CA VAL A 126 -4.76 3.81 -4.79
C VAL A 126 -5.64 3.20 -5.88
N ASP A 127 -5.28 3.41 -7.14
CA ASP A 127 -6.00 2.85 -8.30
C ASP A 127 -5.82 1.35 -8.47
N HIS A 128 -4.81 0.77 -7.82
CA HIS A 128 -4.46 -0.64 -7.91
C HIS A 128 -4.97 -1.46 -6.73
N LEU A 129 -5.63 -0.81 -5.76
CA LEU A 129 -6.27 -1.48 -4.63
C LEU A 129 -7.41 -2.39 -5.09
N ARG A 130 -7.42 -3.60 -4.52
CA ARG A 130 -8.41 -4.65 -4.79
C ARG A 130 -9.65 -4.45 -3.92
N ILE A 131 -10.35 -3.36 -4.20
CA ILE A 131 -11.63 -3.03 -3.55
C ILE A 131 -12.75 -3.59 -4.44
N ALA A 132 -13.53 -4.52 -3.90
CA ALA A 132 -14.57 -5.23 -4.64
C ALA A 132 -15.90 -5.29 -3.87
N ALA A 133 -17.01 -5.43 -4.57
CA ALA A 133 -18.34 -5.65 -3.98
C ALA A 133 -18.78 -7.09 -4.28
N PRO A 134 -18.37 -8.08 -3.48
CA PRO A 134 -18.60 -9.49 -3.78
C PRO A 134 -20.08 -9.85 -3.78
N GLU A 135 -20.88 -9.26 -2.88
CA GLU A 135 -22.34 -9.45 -2.87
C GLU A 135 -23.00 -8.98 -4.16
N GLU A 136 -22.44 -7.96 -4.80
CA GLU A 136 -22.91 -7.47 -6.10
C GLU A 136 -22.34 -8.27 -7.27
N SER A 137 -21.40 -9.18 -7.04
CA SER A 137 -20.74 -9.92 -8.09
C SER A 137 -21.54 -11.16 -8.49
N ARG A 138 -21.66 -11.42 -9.79
CA ARG A 138 -22.25 -12.64 -10.35
C ARG A 138 -21.33 -13.18 -11.43
N THR A 139 -21.13 -14.50 -11.42
CA THR A 139 -20.39 -15.19 -12.46
C THR A 139 -21.29 -15.45 -13.65
N VAL A 140 -20.89 -14.98 -14.83
CA VAL A 140 -21.65 -15.12 -16.08
C VAL A 140 -20.70 -15.57 -17.19
N THR A 141 -21.15 -16.45 -18.08
CA THR A 141 -20.44 -16.75 -19.32
C THR A 141 -20.73 -15.64 -20.32
N ARG A 142 -19.70 -14.89 -20.73
CA ARG A 142 -19.85 -13.75 -21.64
C ARG A 142 -18.85 -13.87 -22.78
N TYR A 143 -19.32 -13.72 -24.03
CA TYR A 143 -18.51 -13.83 -25.25
C TYR A 143 -17.69 -15.15 -25.36
N GLY A 144 -18.26 -16.28 -24.93
CA GLY A 144 -17.56 -17.58 -24.95
C GLY A 144 -16.53 -17.77 -23.83
N VAL A 145 -16.29 -16.76 -23.00
CA VAL A 145 -15.42 -16.84 -21.81
C VAL A 145 -16.28 -17.26 -20.62
N ARG A 146 -15.92 -18.40 -20.02
CA ARG A 146 -16.54 -18.91 -18.79
C ARG A 146 -15.98 -18.16 -17.59
N ASP A 147 -16.75 -18.12 -16.51
CA ASP A 147 -16.31 -17.59 -15.21
C ASP A 147 -15.99 -16.09 -15.15
N VAL A 148 -16.66 -15.27 -15.98
CA VAL A 148 -16.51 -13.80 -15.91
C VAL A 148 -17.30 -13.25 -14.73
N VAL A 149 -16.60 -12.64 -13.77
CA VAL A 149 -17.22 -11.94 -12.64
C VAL A 149 -17.71 -10.58 -13.11
N VAL A 150 -19.03 -10.38 -13.13
CA VAL A 150 -19.67 -9.09 -13.45
C VAL A 150 -20.43 -8.57 -12.25
N SER A 151 -20.36 -7.25 -12.02
CA SER A 151 -21.15 -6.62 -10.96
C SER A 151 -22.58 -6.37 -11.43
N ARG A 152 -23.57 -6.68 -10.59
CA ARG A 152 -24.98 -6.29 -10.71
C ARG A 152 -25.17 -4.78 -10.67
N LEU A 153 -24.18 -4.03 -10.22
CA LEU A 153 -24.13 -2.57 -10.31
C LEU A 153 -23.89 -2.09 -11.75
N GLY A 154 -23.41 -2.94 -12.66
CA GLY A 154 -23.10 -2.54 -14.03
C GLY A 154 -22.06 -1.41 -14.07
N GLU A 155 -22.39 -0.34 -14.79
CA GLU A 155 -21.53 0.85 -14.92
C GLU A 155 -21.35 1.62 -13.60
N ASP A 156 -22.34 1.59 -12.71
CA ASP A 156 -22.28 2.26 -11.40
C ASP A 156 -21.16 1.68 -10.51
N TYR A 157 -20.68 0.46 -10.77
CA TYR A 157 -19.59 -0.13 -9.98
C TYR A 157 -18.36 0.78 -9.92
N LEU A 158 -17.99 1.38 -11.06
CA LEU A 158 -16.83 2.28 -11.14
C LEU A 158 -17.06 3.56 -10.34
N ASP A 159 -18.28 4.10 -10.36
CA ASP A 159 -18.65 5.27 -9.55
C ASP A 159 -18.54 4.97 -8.06
N TYR A 160 -19.09 3.84 -7.61
CA TYR A 160 -18.99 3.44 -6.21
C TYR A 160 -17.53 3.20 -5.80
N ARG A 161 -16.73 2.51 -6.62
CA ARG A 161 -15.32 2.27 -6.34
C ARG A 161 -14.54 3.59 -6.22
N ARG A 162 -14.74 4.51 -7.16
CA ARG A 162 -14.14 5.86 -7.10
C ARG A 162 -14.61 6.62 -5.87
N ALA A 163 -15.88 6.46 -5.48
CA ALA A 163 -16.41 7.07 -4.28
C ALA A 163 -15.72 6.53 -3.01
N VAL A 164 -15.39 5.23 -2.93
CA VAL A 164 -14.61 4.69 -1.81
C VAL A 164 -13.27 5.41 -1.69
N ILE A 165 -12.50 5.45 -2.77
CA ILE A 165 -11.17 6.08 -2.79
C ILE A 165 -11.29 7.55 -2.40
N ARG A 166 -12.17 8.30 -3.07
CA ARG A 166 -12.40 9.73 -2.81
C ARG A 166 -12.80 10.01 -1.36
N LEU A 167 -13.69 9.20 -0.77
CA LEU A 167 -14.11 9.38 0.63
C LEU A 167 -12.97 9.08 1.61
N ARG A 168 -12.09 8.13 1.28
CA ARG A 168 -10.91 7.81 2.10
C ARG A 168 -9.82 8.86 1.98
N GLU A 169 -9.60 9.42 0.80
CA GLU A 169 -8.70 10.57 0.58
C GLU A 169 -9.21 11.81 1.31
N ALA A 170 -10.51 12.12 1.21
CA ALA A 170 -11.13 13.24 1.92
C ALA A 170 -11.03 13.10 3.45
N ALA A 171 -10.95 11.87 3.95
CA ALA A 171 -10.72 11.56 5.37
C ALA A 171 -9.23 11.51 5.75
N ALA A 172 -8.31 11.85 4.83
CA ALA A 172 -6.86 11.73 4.99
C ALA A 172 -6.36 10.32 5.36
N LEU A 173 -7.14 9.29 5.00
CA LEU A 173 -6.76 7.90 5.23
C LEU A 173 -5.98 7.32 4.05
N TYR A 174 -6.27 7.78 2.84
CA TYR A 174 -5.58 7.38 1.61
C TYR A 174 -4.75 8.55 1.09
N ASN A 175 -3.49 8.27 0.76
CA ASN A 175 -2.60 9.23 0.12
C ASN A 175 -1.60 8.52 -0.81
N SER A 176 -1.31 9.11 -1.95
CA SER A 176 -0.26 8.69 -2.87
C SER A 176 0.40 9.92 -3.45
N ASP A 177 1.73 10.01 -3.37
CA ASP A 177 2.44 11.10 -4.02
C ASP A 177 2.45 10.89 -5.55
N PRO A 178 1.82 11.79 -6.35
CA PRO A 178 1.77 11.63 -7.80
C PRO A 178 3.14 11.81 -8.48
N LYS A 179 4.14 12.37 -7.78
CA LYS A 179 5.47 12.63 -8.34
C LYS A 179 6.51 11.58 -7.94
N GLY A 180 6.16 10.68 -7.04
CA GLY A 180 7.15 9.85 -6.35
C GLY A 180 6.92 9.94 -4.86
#